data_AF-J9C662-F1
#
_entry.id   AF-J9C662-F1
#
_cell.length_a   1.000
_cell.length_b   1.000
_cell.length_c   1.000
_cell.angle_alpha   90.00
_cell.angle_beta   90.00
_cell.angle_gamma   90.00
#
_symmetry.space_group_name_H-M   'P 1'
#
loop_
_entity.id
_entity.type
_entity.pdbx_description
1 polymer ?
#
loop_
_entity_poly.entity_id
_entity_poly.type
_entity_poly.pdbx_seq_one_letter_code
_entity_poly.pdbx_strand_id
1 'polypeptide(L)'
;YYKVDRNGLKRQTQSVFGNVELGWKSCLFVSATVRADWDSALAYSSYGKKAFVYPSVGISALFHEMFDMPRGFPFLKARFSYTSVGNAYDPYMTKLRYEYDQQTQQYHVKDIYPNFNLKPEITQSYEAGLNLKFIDNTLSLDLTYYHSNTKNQTFEAPLSAGSGYKAVYVQAGNIENQGFEAALGYDNTWGDFSWNTTLTASLNRNKIVGLVDGVENPVTGELISMPY
;
A
#
# COMPACT_ATOMS: atom_id res chain seq x y z
N TYR A 1 -13.12 4.01 -20.96
CA TYR A 1 -12.90 5.40 -21.41
C TYR A 1 -11.44 5.75 -21.18
N TYR A 2 -10.73 6.17 -22.23
CA TYR A 2 -9.29 6.43 -22.19
C TYR A 2 -9.04 7.90 -21.86
N LYS A 3 -8.21 8.19 -20.86
CA LYS A 3 -7.56 9.50 -20.71
C LYS A 3 -6.15 9.37 -21.26
N VAL A 4 -5.90 10.04 -22.38
CA VAL A 4 -4.54 10.18 -22.93
C VAL A 4 -3.92 11.36 -22.20
N ASP A 5 -2.82 11.11 -21.48
CA ASP A 5 -2.06 12.20 -20.86
C ASP A 5 -1.38 13.04 -21.95
N ARG A 6 -1.13 14.32 -21.67
CA ARG A 6 -0.54 15.30 -22.62
C ARG A 6 0.79 14.83 -23.26
N ASN A 7 1.44 13.82 -22.68
CA ASN A 7 2.74 13.28 -23.12
C ASN A 7 2.64 12.01 -24.00
N GLY A 8 1.44 11.62 -24.46
CA GLY A 8 1.26 10.41 -25.31
C GLY A 8 1.39 9.08 -24.55
N LEU A 9 1.40 9.12 -23.22
CA LEU A 9 1.39 7.95 -22.36
C LEU A 9 0.02 7.24 -22.43
N LYS A 10 0.04 5.92 -22.60
CA LYS A 10 -1.13 5.06 -22.58
C LYS A 10 -0.96 3.99 -21.51
N ARG A 11 -1.87 3.98 -20.54
CA ARG A 11 -2.00 2.95 -19.51
C ARG A 11 -3.42 2.42 -19.51
N GLN A 12 -3.55 1.10 -19.43
CA GLN A 12 -4.80 0.39 -19.28
C GLN A 12 -4.62 -0.66 -18.18
N THR A 13 -5.60 -0.72 -17.27
CA THR A 13 -5.68 -1.76 -16.24
C THR A 13 -7.00 -2.49 -16.44
N GLN A 14 -6.95 -3.82 -16.47
CA GLN A 14 -8.11 -4.70 -16.42
C GLN A 14 -8.15 -5.35 -15.05
N SER A 15 -9.34 -5.47 -14.47
CA SER A 15 -9.50 -5.90 -13.08
C SER A 15 -10.66 -6.87 -12.95
N VAL A 16 -10.46 -7.90 -12.13
CA VAL A 16 -11.54 -8.74 -11.59
C VAL A 16 -11.47 -8.64 -10.08
N PHE A 17 -12.61 -8.38 -9.45
CA PHE A 17 -12.70 -8.26 -8.01
C PHE A 17 -13.95 -8.96 -7.49
N GLY A 18 -13.88 -9.42 -6.25
CA GLY A 18 -15.00 -9.97 -5.51
C GLY A 18 -14.91 -9.57 -4.05
N ASN A 19 -16.06 -9.31 -3.44
CA ASN A 19 -16.20 -8.98 -2.03
C ASN A 19 -17.32 -9.81 -1.42
N VAL A 20 -17.11 -10.27 -0.19
CA VAL A 20 -18.09 -10.98 0.62
C VAL A 20 -18.10 -10.35 1.99
N GLU A 21 -19.29 -10.04 2.48
CA GLU A 21 -19.51 -9.49 3.82
C GLU A 21 -20.56 -10.36 4.51
N LEU A 22 -20.21 -10.86 5.69
CA LEU A 22 -21.06 -11.73 6.49
C LEU A 22 -21.26 -11.08 7.86
N GLY A 23 -22.52 -10.96 8.28
CA GLY A 23 -22.90 -10.50 9.60
C GLY A 23 -23.61 -11.61 10.38
N TRP A 24 -23.32 -11.72 11.67
CA TRP A 24 -23.98 -12.66 12.57
C TRP A 24 -24.52 -11.93 13.78
N LYS A 25 -25.84 -12.06 14.02
CA LYS A 25 -26.56 -11.50 15.18
C LYS A 25 -26.27 -10.02 15.44
N SER A 26 -25.98 -9.25 14.40
CA SER A 26 -25.59 -7.84 14.50
C SER A 26 -24.34 -7.56 15.35
N CYS A 27 -23.60 -8.59 15.76
CA CYS A 27 -22.51 -8.47 16.71
C CYS A 27 -21.15 -8.86 16.11
N LEU A 28 -21.11 -9.83 15.19
CA LEU A 28 -19.88 -10.27 14.54
C LEU A 28 -19.97 -10.03 13.04
N PHE A 29 -18.95 -9.40 12.48
CA PHE A 29 -18.86 -9.10 11.06
C PHE A 29 -17.54 -9.61 10.51
N VAL A 30 -17.58 -10.29 9.37
CA VAL A 30 -16.41 -10.76 8.62
C VAL A 30 -16.53 -10.22 7.21
N SER A 31 -15.45 -9.62 6.71
CA SER A 31 -15.32 -9.19 5.33
C SER A 31 -14.14 -9.88 4.67
N ALA A 32 -14.31 -10.27 3.41
CA ALA A 32 -13.24 -10.81 2.59
C ALA A 32 -13.31 -10.19 1.21
N THR A 33 -12.17 -9.77 0.69
CA THR A 33 -12.04 -9.24 -0.66
C THR A 33 -10.90 -9.94 -1.38
N VAL A 34 -11.06 -10.10 -2.68
CA VAL A 34 -9.98 -10.52 -3.57
C VAL A 34 -10.04 -9.66 -4.81
N ARG A 35 -8.89 -9.17 -5.23
CA ARG A 35 -8.75 -8.42 -6.48
C ARG A 35 -7.55 -8.93 -7.27
N ALA A 36 -7.73 -9.03 -8.57
CA ALA A 36 -6.74 -9.44 -9.54
C ALA A 36 -6.68 -8.37 -10.64
N ASP A 37 -5.51 -7.78 -10.82
CA ASP A 37 -5.30 -6.74 -11.84
C ASP A 37 -4.30 -7.19 -12.90
N TRP A 38 -4.57 -6.81 -14.15
CA TRP A 38 -3.65 -6.85 -15.29
C TRP A 38 -3.39 -5.42 -15.73
N ASP A 39 -2.17 -4.93 -15.51
CA ASP A 39 -1.80 -3.57 -15.90
C ASP A 39 -0.86 -3.59 -17.10
N SER A 40 -1.20 -2.82 -18.13
CA SER A 40 -0.38 -2.63 -19.33
C SER A 40 1.03 -2.11 -19.05
N ALA A 41 1.26 -1.42 -17.92
CA ALA A 41 2.59 -1.01 -17.50
C ALA A 41 3.52 -2.21 -17.28
N LEU A 42 2.96 -3.34 -16.86
CA LEU A 42 3.70 -4.59 -16.61
C LEU A 42 3.96 -5.40 -17.89
N ALA A 43 3.41 -5.02 -19.05
CA ALA A 43 3.34 -5.85 -20.27
C ALA A 43 4.71 -6.37 -20.77
N TYR A 44 5.78 -5.61 -20.56
CA TYR A 44 7.14 -5.97 -20.95
C TYR A 44 7.98 -6.47 -19.77
N SER A 45 7.35 -7.09 -18.76
CA SER A 45 8.06 -7.70 -17.65
C SER A 45 7.68 -9.15 -17.40
N SER A 46 8.33 -9.76 -16.41
CA SER A 46 8.00 -11.09 -15.89
C SER A 46 6.52 -11.26 -15.48
N TYR A 47 5.78 -10.17 -15.27
CA TYR A 47 4.34 -10.13 -14.95
C TYR A 47 3.43 -9.72 -16.12
N GLY A 48 3.95 -9.49 -17.33
CA GLY A 48 3.18 -8.90 -18.43
C GLY A 48 1.99 -9.71 -18.95
N LYS A 49 1.92 -11.00 -18.62
CA LYS A 49 0.80 -11.90 -18.94
C LYS A 49 0.08 -12.45 -17.71
N LYS A 50 0.44 -11.98 -16.51
CA LYS A 50 -0.05 -12.50 -15.23
C LYS A 50 -0.89 -11.44 -14.54
N ALA A 51 -1.98 -11.86 -13.92
CA ALA A 51 -2.66 -11.01 -12.95
C ALA A 51 -1.81 -10.95 -11.68
N PHE A 52 -1.78 -9.80 -11.02
CA PHE A 52 -1.30 -9.70 -9.65
C PHE A 52 -2.49 -9.65 -8.70
N VAL A 53 -2.56 -10.66 -7.83
CA VAL A 53 -3.69 -10.90 -6.93
C VAL A 53 -3.33 -10.44 -5.54
N TYR A 54 -4.20 -9.66 -4.93
CA TYR A 54 -4.01 -9.11 -3.60
C TYR A 54 -5.32 -9.21 -2.81
N PRO A 55 -5.42 -10.14 -1.84
CA PRO A 55 -6.61 -10.34 -1.02
C PRO A 55 -6.59 -9.50 0.25
N SER A 56 -7.76 -9.30 0.84
CA SER A 56 -7.90 -8.73 2.18
C SER A 56 -8.98 -9.47 2.97
N VAL A 57 -8.82 -9.54 4.28
CA VAL A 57 -9.81 -10.11 5.21
C VAL A 57 -9.88 -9.22 6.44
N GLY A 58 -11.10 -8.97 6.91
CA GLY A 58 -11.38 -8.20 8.11
C GLY A 58 -12.38 -8.93 9.00
N ILE A 59 -12.24 -8.73 10.30
CA ILE A 59 -13.19 -9.19 11.30
C ILE A 59 -13.45 -8.05 12.29
N SER A 60 -14.69 -7.87 12.69
CA SER A 60 -15.05 -6.94 13.75
C SER A 60 -16.15 -7.51 14.64
N ALA A 61 -16.03 -7.26 15.94
CA ALA A 61 -16.93 -7.76 16.95
C ALA A 61 -17.41 -6.60 17.83
N LEU A 62 -18.72 -6.47 18.00
CA LEU A 62 -19.41 -5.55 18.90
C LEU A 62 -19.75 -6.33 20.17
N PHE A 63 -18.95 -6.15 21.22
CA PHE A 63 -19.05 -6.95 22.44
C PHE A 63 -20.29 -6.61 23.26
N HIS A 64 -20.79 -5.37 23.16
CA HIS A 64 -22.02 -4.93 23.80
C HIS A 64 -23.29 -5.61 23.26
N GLU A 65 -23.23 -6.19 22.07
CA GLU A 65 -24.29 -7.01 21.49
C GLU A 65 -24.14 -8.50 21.86
N MET A 66 -22.99 -8.90 22.42
CA MET A 66 -22.68 -10.29 22.80
C MET A 66 -22.86 -10.54 24.30
N PHE A 67 -22.62 -9.52 25.12
CA PHE A 67 -22.58 -9.62 26.57
C PHE A 67 -23.23 -8.40 27.22
N ASP A 68 -23.79 -8.58 28.42
CA ASP A 68 -24.23 -7.47 29.25
C ASP A 68 -23.02 -6.68 29.76
N MET A 69 -22.84 -5.46 29.24
CA MET A 69 -21.70 -4.61 29.57
C MET A 69 -21.96 -3.78 30.84
N PRO A 70 -20.93 -3.49 31.65
CA PRO A 70 -21.07 -2.59 32.81
C PRO A 70 -21.50 -1.18 32.38
N ARG A 71 -22.31 -0.49 33.21
CA ARG A 71 -22.78 0.88 32.94
C ARG A 71 -21.68 1.88 32.57
N GLY A 72 -20.49 1.77 33.19
CA GLY A 72 -19.36 2.65 32.89
C GLY A 72 -18.73 2.45 31.51
N PHE A 73 -19.07 1.37 30.82
CA PHE A 73 -18.44 0.92 29.58
C PHE A 73 -19.49 0.37 28.58
N PRO A 74 -20.40 1.21 28.09
CA PRO A 74 -21.55 0.78 27.30
C PRO A 74 -21.20 0.25 25.90
N PHE A 75 -20.02 0.57 25.36
CA PHE A 75 -19.65 0.19 24.00
C PHE A 75 -18.20 -0.28 23.94
N LEU A 76 -18.03 -1.47 23.37
CA LEU A 76 -16.74 -2.01 22.96
C LEU A 76 -16.89 -2.64 21.58
N LYS A 77 -16.01 -2.24 20.67
CA LYS A 77 -15.80 -2.88 19.37
C LYS A 77 -14.32 -3.23 19.23
N ALA A 78 -14.02 -4.47 18.88
CA ALA A 78 -12.68 -4.84 18.42
C ALA A 78 -12.71 -5.15 16.93
N ARG A 79 -11.60 -4.86 16.27
CA ARG A 79 -11.42 -5.12 14.84
C ARG A 79 -10.02 -5.62 14.56
N PHE A 80 -9.90 -6.52 13.60
CA PHE A 80 -8.64 -6.99 13.06
C PHE A 80 -8.77 -7.12 11.55
N SER A 81 -7.73 -6.78 10.81
CA SER A 81 -7.70 -6.97 9.37
C SER A 81 -6.30 -7.33 8.88
N TYR A 82 -6.26 -8.19 7.87
CA TYR A 82 -5.13 -8.37 6.99
C TYR A 82 -5.49 -7.81 5.61
N THR A 83 -4.65 -6.95 5.06
CA THR A 83 -4.89 -6.30 3.79
C THR A 83 -3.67 -6.46 2.91
N SER A 84 -3.88 -6.88 1.66
CA SER A 84 -2.86 -6.81 0.61
C SER A 84 -3.31 -5.81 -0.44
N VAL A 85 -2.42 -4.90 -0.82
CA VAL A 85 -2.63 -3.93 -1.89
C VAL A 85 -1.51 -4.10 -2.90
N GLY A 86 -1.86 -4.32 -4.17
CA GLY A 86 -0.92 -4.38 -5.26
C GLY A 86 -0.91 -3.09 -6.08
N ASN A 87 0.29 -2.70 -6.55
CA ASN A 87 0.47 -1.57 -7.45
C ASN A 87 1.43 -1.94 -8.58
N ALA A 88 1.12 -1.53 -9.80
CA ALA A 88 2.04 -1.63 -10.92
C ALA A 88 2.96 -0.41 -10.95
N TYR A 89 4.22 -0.62 -11.32
CA TYR A 89 5.18 0.48 -11.55
C TYR A 89 4.78 1.34 -12.77
N ASP A 90 5.45 2.46 -12.96
CA ASP A 90 5.07 3.41 -14.00
C ASP A 90 5.24 2.84 -15.42
N PRO A 91 4.39 3.24 -16.38
CA PRO A 91 4.46 2.76 -17.74
C PRO A 91 5.85 2.98 -18.36
N TYR A 92 6.26 1.99 -19.15
CA TYR A 92 7.47 2.03 -19.98
C TYR A 92 8.81 1.99 -19.24
N MET A 93 8.83 1.59 -17.96
CA MET A 93 10.08 1.28 -17.24
C MET A 93 10.81 0.04 -17.77
N THR A 94 10.08 -0.91 -18.39
CA THR A 94 10.60 -2.22 -18.83
C THR A 94 10.70 -2.36 -20.35
N LYS A 95 10.72 -1.23 -21.08
CA LYS A 95 10.83 -1.22 -22.54
C LYS A 95 11.94 -0.25 -22.95
N LEU A 96 12.78 -0.67 -23.90
CA LEU A 96 13.73 0.23 -24.54
C LEU A 96 12.98 1.36 -25.26
N ARG A 97 13.40 2.60 -25.03
CA ARG A 97 12.79 3.79 -25.62
C ARG A 97 13.85 4.72 -26.16
N TYR A 98 13.44 5.49 -27.15
CA TYR A 98 14.21 6.60 -27.69
C TYR A 98 13.51 7.89 -27.31
N GLU A 99 14.28 8.84 -26.80
CA GLU A 99 13.83 10.18 -26.46
C GLU A 99 14.33 11.15 -27.53
N TYR A 100 13.45 12.04 -27.97
CA TYR A 100 13.80 13.07 -28.93
C TYR A 100 14.46 14.22 -28.19
N ASP A 101 15.72 14.49 -28.51
CA ASP A 101 16.44 15.65 -28.03
C ASP A 101 16.13 16.85 -28.91
N GLN A 102 15.46 17.85 -28.33
CA GLN A 102 15.12 19.08 -29.04
C GLN A 102 16.34 19.92 -29.40
N GLN A 103 17.45 19.82 -28.65
CA GLN A 103 18.67 20.57 -28.90
C GLN A 103 19.47 19.98 -30.06
N THR A 104 19.63 18.66 -30.08
CA THR A 104 20.40 17.97 -31.14
C THR A 104 19.54 17.55 -32.34
N GLN A 105 18.21 17.68 -32.24
CA GLN A 105 17.23 17.22 -33.24
C GLN A 105 17.35 15.73 -33.59
N GLN A 106 17.84 14.92 -32.65
CA GLN A 106 18.09 13.50 -32.82
C GLN A 106 17.36 12.68 -31.75
N TYR A 107 17.09 11.42 -32.09
CA TYR A 107 16.62 10.45 -31.12
C TYR A 107 17.82 9.78 -30.46
N HIS A 108 17.90 9.83 -29.14
CA HIS A 108 18.86 9.06 -28.36
C HIS A 108 18.13 7.97 -27.58
N VAL A 109 18.81 6.85 -27.32
CA VAL A 109 18.28 5.84 -26.41
C VAL A 109 18.15 6.47 -25.04
N LYS A 110 17.04 6.22 -24.34
CA LYS A 110 16.89 6.66 -22.95
C LYS A 110 18.04 6.07 -22.12
N ASP A 111 18.71 6.90 -21.34
CA ASP A 111 19.89 6.52 -20.54
C ASP A 111 19.56 5.60 -19.34
N ILE A 112 18.39 4.94 -19.33
CA ILE A 112 18.01 3.99 -18.28
C ILE A 112 17.88 2.60 -18.89
N TYR A 113 18.62 1.65 -18.34
CA TYR A 113 18.58 0.26 -18.77
C TYR A 113 17.20 -0.36 -18.49
N PRO A 114 16.57 -1.02 -19.48
CA PRO A 114 15.26 -1.65 -19.29
C PRO A 114 15.39 -2.96 -18.49
N ASN A 115 14.92 -2.97 -17.25
CA ASN A 115 14.89 -4.18 -16.43
C ASN A 115 13.59 -4.98 -16.67
N PHE A 116 13.66 -6.08 -17.41
CA PHE A 116 12.48 -6.92 -17.71
C PHE A 116 12.01 -7.78 -16.51
N ASN A 117 12.78 -7.83 -15.42
CA ASN A 117 12.47 -8.65 -14.25
C ASN A 117 11.66 -7.93 -13.17
N LEU A 118 11.24 -6.67 -13.40
CA LEU A 118 10.40 -5.93 -12.46
C LEU A 118 9.07 -6.65 -12.20
N LYS A 119 8.64 -6.62 -10.94
CA LYS A 119 7.38 -7.18 -10.43
C LYS A 119 6.45 -6.06 -9.96
N PRO A 120 5.15 -6.29 -9.78
CA PRO A 120 4.31 -5.33 -9.08
C PRO A 120 4.77 -5.13 -7.63
N GLU A 121 4.61 -3.91 -7.14
CA GLU A 121 4.75 -3.58 -5.73
C GLU A 121 3.58 -4.17 -4.96
N ILE A 122 3.86 -4.82 -3.83
CA ILE A 122 2.83 -5.39 -2.96
C ILE A 122 3.06 -4.87 -1.54
N THR A 123 2.05 -4.19 -1.00
CA THR A 123 1.98 -3.81 0.41
C THR A 123 1.08 -4.79 1.14
N GLN A 124 1.61 -5.45 2.18
CA GLN A 124 0.84 -6.32 3.06
C GLN A 124 0.79 -5.67 4.43
N SER A 125 -0.40 -5.54 5.00
CA SER A 125 -0.59 -4.95 6.33
C SER A 125 -1.48 -5.80 7.21
N TYR A 126 -1.20 -5.76 8.51
CA TYR A 126 -2.09 -6.21 9.56
C TYR A 126 -2.44 -5.01 10.43
N GLU A 127 -3.71 -4.91 10.80
CA GLU A 127 -4.20 -3.84 11.65
C GLU A 127 -5.11 -4.42 12.73
N ALA A 128 -4.91 -4.00 13.96
CA ALA A 128 -5.75 -4.34 15.09
C ALA A 128 -6.25 -3.04 15.72
N GLY A 129 -7.54 -2.96 16.03
CA GLY A 129 -8.12 -1.77 16.60
C GLY A 129 -9.16 -2.07 17.67
N LEU A 130 -9.31 -1.12 18.58
CA LEU A 130 -10.29 -1.11 19.67
C LEU A 130 -11.01 0.24 19.66
N ASN A 131 -12.34 0.20 19.68
CA ASN A 131 -13.19 1.38 19.84
C ASN A 131 -14.00 1.21 21.12
N LEU A 132 -13.99 2.24 21.95
CA LEU A 132 -14.45 2.21 23.33
C LEU A 132 -15.32 3.45 23.57
N LYS A 133 -16.44 3.31 24.28
CA LYS A 133 -17.15 4.45 24.84
C LYS A 133 -17.37 4.27 26.34
N PHE A 134 -17.29 5.37 27.08
CA PHE A 134 -17.40 5.44 28.53
C PHE A 134 -18.30 6.61 28.95
N ILE A 135 -18.74 6.59 30.21
CA ILE A 135 -19.50 7.69 30.84
C ILE A 135 -20.73 8.05 29.99
N ASP A 136 -21.66 7.11 29.83
CA ASP A 136 -22.89 7.31 29.06
C ASP A 136 -22.65 7.81 27.62
N ASN A 137 -21.57 7.32 26.99
CA ASN A 137 -21.10 7.69 25.65
C ASN A 137 -20.46 9.08 25.51
N THR A 138 -20.22 9.78 26.61
CA THR A 138 -19.58 11.10 26.65
C THR A 138 -18.10 11.04 26.25
N LEU A 139 -17.40 9.98 26.66
CA LEU A 139 -16.00 9.76 26.31
C LEU A 139 -15.88 8.64 25.29
N SER A 140 -15.05 8.84 24.28
CA SER A 140 -14.71 7.83 23.27
C SER A 140 -13.20 7.66 23.15
N LEU A 141 -12.73 6.43 23.02
CA LEU A 141 -11.32 6.11 22.79
C LEU A 141 -11.22 5.13 21.64
N ASP A 142 -10.47 5.52 20.62
CA ASP A 142 -10.09 4.69 19.50
C ASP A 142 -8.60 4.43 19.55
N LEU A 143 -8.20 3.17 19.50
CA LEU A 143 -6.81 2.72 19.47
C LEU A 143 -6.62 1.83 18.26
N THR A 144 -5.54 2.04 17.53
CA THR A 144 -5.16 1.25 16.37
C THR A 144 -3.67 0.96 16.43
N TYR A 145 -3.30 -0.29 16.23
CA TYR A 145 -1.94 -0.69 15.92
C TYR A 145 -1.91 -1.23 14.49
N TYR A 146 -0.92 -0.82 13.72
CA TYR A 146 -0.69 -1.33 12.38
C TYR A 146 0.77 -1.75 12.19
N HIS A 147 0.95 -2.74 11.32
CA HIS A 147 2.23 -3.17 10.79
C HIS A 147 2.07 -3.46 9.31
N SER A 148 2.96 -2.90 8.48
CA SER A 148 2.90 -3.04 7.04
C SER A 148 4.29 -3.24 6.44
N ASN A 149 4.37 -4.10 5.43
CA ASN A 149 5.56 -4.32 4.62
C ASN A 149 5.24 -4.05 3.14
N THR A 150 5.96 -3.10 2.54
CA THR A 150 5.96 -2.84 1.10
C THR A 150 7.12 -3.59 0.47
N LYS A 151 6.84 -4.49 -0.47
CA LYS A 151 7.83 -5.26 -1.22
C LYS A 151 7.84 -4.86 -2.67
N ASN A 152 9.00 -5.02 -3.30
CA ASN A 152 9.27 -4.71 -4.71
C ASN A 152 9.09 -3.23 -5.08
N GLN A 153 9.30 -2.31 -4.13
CA GLN A 153 9.19 -0.89 -4.44
C GLN A 153 10.24 -0.49 -5.48
N THR A 154 9.82 0.13 -6.57
CA THR A 154 10.73 0.39 -7.69
C THR A 154 11.53 1.67 -7.46
N PHE A 155 12.84 1.61 -7.62
CA PHE A 155 13.73 2.78 -7.56
C PHE A 155 14.81 2.72 -8.63
N GLU A 156 15.42 3.88 -8.89
CA GLU A 156 16.48 4.04 -9.86
C GLU A 156 17.86 3.86 -9.20
N ALA A 157 18.65 2.91 -9.68
CA ALA A 157 20.02 2.67 -9.24
C ALA A 157 21.01 3.16 -10.31
N PRO A 158 22.02 3.99 -9.95
CA PRO A 158 23.00 4.46 -10.92
C PRO A 158 23.86 3.30 -11.44
N LEU A 159 24.23 3.37 -12.72
CA LEU A 159 25.16 2.43 -13.36
C LEU A 159 26.51 3.11 -13.62
N SER A 160 27.57 2.30 -13.82
CA SER A 160 28.87 2.82 -14.21
C SER A 160 28.82 3.37 -15.64
N ALA A 161 29.61 4.42 -15.92
CA ALA A 161 29.66 5.05 -17.24
C ALA A 161 30.06 4.09 -18.38
N GLY A 162 30.78 3.00 -18.07
CA GLY A 162 31.14 1.96 -19.04
C GLY A 162 29.96 1.11 -19.54
N SER A 163 28.78 1.22 -18.91
CA SER A 163 27.58 0.46 -19.28
C SER A 163 26.85 0.99 -20.51
N GLY A 164 27.13 2.22 -20.93
CA GLY A 164 26.34 2.92 -21.97
C GLY A 164 24.97 3.41 -21.47
N TYR A 165 24.66 3.23 -20.19
CA TYR A 165 23.46 3.74 -19.51
C TYR A 165 23.86 4.51 -18.23
N LYS A 166 23.02 5.44 -17.78
CA LYS A 166 23.21 6.19 -16.52
C LYS A 166 22.63 5.45 -15.32
N ALA A 167 21.56 4.68 -15.50
CA ALA A 167 20.87 4.01 -14.40
C ALA A 167 20.10 2.75 -14.84
N VAL A 168 19.59 1.99 -13.87
CA VAL A 168 18.67 0.87 -14.05
C VAL A 168 17.58 0.92 -12.98
N TYR A 169 16.34 0.57 -13.35
CA TYR A 169 15.29 0.37 -12.35
C TYR A 169 15.50 -0.95 -11.62
N VAL A 170 15.57 -0.89 -10.30
CA VAL A 170 15.67 -2.05 -9.40
C VAL A 170 14.54 -1.99 -8.39
N GLN A 171 14.34 -3.07 -7.62
CA GLN A 171 13.23 -3.15 -6.66
C GLN A 171 13.72 -3.39 -5.25
N ALA A 172 13.14 -2.63 -4.32
CA ALA A 172 13.35 -2.72 -2.88
C ALA A 172 12.88 -4.06 -2.35
N GLY A 173 13.73 -4.73 -1.58
CA GLY A 173 13.42 -6.00 -0.95
C GLY A 173 12.25 -5.88 0.04
N ASN A 174 12.24 -4.87 0.91
CA ASN A 174 11.21 -4.71 1.95
C ASN A 174 11.33 -3.36 2.70
N ILE A 175 10.26 -2.54 2.70
CA ILE A 175 10.11 -1.38 3.58
C ILE A 175 9.01 -1.66 4.60
N GLU A 176 9.35 -1.54 5.87
CA GLU A 176 8.42 -1.72 6.99
C GLU A 176 7.93 -0.36 7.51
N ASN A 177 6.61 -0.24 7.73
CA ASN A 177 6.01 0.83 8.52
C ASN A 177 5.15 0.20 9.62
N GLN A 178 5.37 0.60 10.86
CA GLN A 178 4.56 0.16 11.98
C GLN A 178 4.31 1.31 12.96
N GLY A 179 3.14 1.30 13.58
CA GLY A 179 2.74 2.43 14.39
C GLY A 179 1.52 2.21 15.24
N PHE A 180 1.30 3.18 16.11
CA PHE A 180 0.10 3.30 16.94
C PHE A 180 -0.62 4.60 16.57
N GLU A 181 -1.94 4.53 16.50
CA GLU A 181 -2.82 5.67 16.36
C GLU A 181 -3.83 5.63 17.49
N ALA A 182 -4.10 6.79 18.07
CA ALA A 182 -5.07 6.96 19.13
C ALA A 182 -5.92 8.20 18.89
N ALA A 183 -7.20 8.12 19.19
CA ALA A 183 -8.10 9.26 19.25
C ALA A 183 -8.91 9.21 20.55
N LEU A 184 -8.91 10.30 21.30
CA LEU A 184 -9.71 10.50 22.50
C LEU A 184 -10.72 11.61 22.22
N GLY A 185 -12.01 11.26 22.22
CA GLY A 185 -13.10 12.20 22.05
C GLY A 185 -13.84 12.44 23.36
N TYR A 186 -14.28 13.68 23.55
CA TYR A 186 -15.23 14.10 24.58
C TYR A 186 -16.37 14.84 23.90
N ASP A 187 -17.61 14.41 24.14
CA ASP A 187 -18.81 15.04 23.62
C ASP A 187 -19.87 15.09 24.72
N ASN A 188 -20.30 16.29 25.11
CA ASN A 188 -21.35 16.46 26.11
C ASN A 188 -22.26 17.65 25.81
N THR A 189 -23.51 17.56 26.26
CA THR A 189 -24.50 18.62 26.16
C THR A 189 -25.07 18.97 27.53
N TRP A 190 -25.02 20.26 27.90
CA TRP A 190 -25.60 20.83 29.11
C TRP A 190 -26.71 21.82 28.73
N GLY A 191 -27.97 21.35 28.72
CA GLY A 191 -29.11 22.16 28.27
C GLY A 191 -28.93 22.56 26.81
N ASP A 192 -28.81 23.87 26.55
CA ASP A 192 -28.64 24.42 25.19
C ASP A 192 -27.16 24.54 24.77
N PHE A 193 -26.22 24.17 25.63
CA PHE A 193 -24.79 24.26 25.34
C PHE A 193 -24.20 22.87 25.07
N SER A 194 -23.56 22.68 23.91
CA SER A 194 -22.85 21.44 23.58
C SER A 194 -21.37 21.70 23.37
N TRP A 195 -20.53 20.80 23.88
CA TRP A 195 -19.09 20.86 23.76
C TRP A 195 -18.55 19.53 23.22
N ASN A 196 -17.79 19.63 22.13
CA ASN A 196 -17.08 18.50 21.55
C ASN A 196 -15.59 18.84 21.46
N THR A 197 -14.73 17.90 21.86
CA THR A 197 -13.28 17.98 21.70
C THR A 197 -12.74 16.63 21.31
N THR A 198 -11.82 16.60 20.35
CA THR A 198 -11.11 15.38 19.96
C THR A 198 -9.61 15.64 19.97
N LEU A 199 -8.87 14.76 20.64
CA LEU A 199 -7.42 14.73 20.65
C LEU A 199 -6.96 13.50 19.86
N THR A 200 -6.05 13.69 18.92
CA THR A 200 -5.48 12.60 18.12
C THR A 200 -3.97 12.52 18.34
N ALA A 201 -3.44 11.31 18.35
CA ALA A 201 -2.01 11.04 18.46
C ALA A 201 -1.63 9.92 17.50
N SER A 202 -0.49 10.05 16.85
CA SER A 202 0.06 9.03 15.97
C SER A 202 1.57 8.90 16.19
N LEU A 203 2.05 7.66 16.13
CA LEU A 203 3.47 7.32 16.20
C LEU A 203 3.75 6.32 15.10
N ASN A 204 4.62 6.65 14.15
CA ASN A 204 5.04 5.76 13.07
C ASN A 204 6.55 5.55 13.12
N ARG A 205 6.99 4.31 12.93
CA ARG A 205 8.39 3.96 12.69
C ARG A 205 8.50 3.34 11.30
N ASN A 206 9.24 4.02 10.43
CA ASN A 206 9.66 3.49 9.15
C ASN A 206 11.02 2.80 9.29
N LYS A 207 11.19 1.64 8.66
CA LYS A 207 12.44 0.90 8.60
C LYS A 207 12.63 0.29 7.22
N ILE A 208 13.77 0.55 6.61
CA ILE A 208 14.20 -0.21 5.43
C ILE A 208 14.72 -1.57 5.93
N VAL A 209 14.03 -2.64 5.56
CA VAL A 209 14.40 -4.01 5.93
C VAL A 209 15.27 -4.64 4.84
N GLY A 210 15.14 -4.18 3.60
CA GLY A 210 16.06 -4.51 2.50
C GLY A 210 15.93 -3.55 1.32
N LEU A 211 17.07 -3.12 0.78
CA LEU A 211 17.18 -2.28 -0.42
C LEU A 211 17.29 -3.17 -1.67
N VAL A 212 18.48 -3.57 -2.12
CA VAL A 212 18.64 -4.45 -3.30
C VAL A 212 19.38 -5.70 -2.88
N ASP A 213 18.79 -6.86 -3.15
CA ASP A 213 19.48 -8.15 -3.11
C ASP A 213 19.21 -8.90 -4.42
N GLY A 214 20.27 -9.33 -5.10
CA GLY A 214 20.16 -10.24 -6.23
C GLY A 214 19.72 -9.64 -7.57
N VAL A 215 19.79 -8.32 -7.79
CA VAL A 215 19.56 -7.74 -9.13
C VAL A 215 20.87 -7.77 -9.91
N GLU A 216 20.98 -8.66 -10.90
CA GLU A 216 22.14 -8.74 -11.78
C GLU A 216 22.32 -7.43 -12.56
N ASN A 217 23.51 -6.84 -12.44
CA ASN A 217 23.94 -5.73 -13.25
C ASN A 217 24.02 -6.22 -14.69
N PRO A 218 23.25 -5.64 -15.61
CA PRO A 218 23.15 -6.13 -16.98
C PRO A 218 24.43 -5.98 -17.80
N VAL A 219 25.41 -5.23 -17.30
CA VAL A 219 26.69 -4.98 -17.96
C VAL A 219 27.82 -5.79 -17.34
N THR A 220 27.87 -5.89 -16.01
CA THR A 220 28.95 -6.62 -15.33
C THR A 220 28.60 -8.06 -15.01
N GLY A 221 27.32 -8.44 -15.04
CA GLY A 221 26.84 -9.73 -14.55
C GLY A 221 26.92 -9.88 -13.03
N GLU A 222 27.36 -8.84 -12.31
CA GLU A 222 27.50 -8.85 -10.86
C GLU A 222 26.18 -8.45 -10.18
N LEU A 223 25.90 -8.99 -9.01
CA LEU A 223 24.72 -8.60 -8.26
C LEU A 223 24.87 -7.17 -7.72
N ILE A 224 23.95 -6.28 -8.09
CA ILE A 224 23.75 -4.99 -7.45
C ILE A 224 23.29 -5.27 -6.03
N SER A 225 24.19 -5.03 -5.07
CA SER A 225 23.88 -5.05 -3.65
C SER A 225 23.95 -3.63 -3.12
N MET A 226 22.86 -3.17 -2.52
CA MET A 226 22.81 -1.90 -1.81
C MET A 226 22.62 -2.19 -0.32
N PRO A 227 23.66 -2.00 0.52
CA PRO A 227 23.52 -2.21 1.95
C PRO A 227 22.53 -1.19 2.54
N TYR A 228 21.70 -1.64 3.49
CA TYR A 228 20.71 -0.84 4.21
C TYR A 228 21.23 -0.36 5.57
#